data_AF-A0A2N2YIY5-F1
#
_entry.id   AF-A0A2N2YIY5-F1
#
_cell.length_a   1.000
_cell.length_b   1.000
_cell.length_c   1.000
_cell.angle_alpha   90.00
_cell.angle_beta   90.00
_cell.angle_gamma   90.00
#
_symmetry.space_group_name_H-M   'P 1'
#
loop_
_entity.id
_entity.type
_entity.pdbx_description
1 polymer ?
#
loop_
_entity_poly.entity_id
_entity_poly.type
_entity_poly.pdbx_seq_one_letter_code
_entity_poly.pdbx_strand_id
1 'polypeptide(L)'
;MSIKYLEIFNSYTKSFNKAHERAGRLFLYPFKRISVEDEDYLKYLINYIHRNPEHHGLTKSFWEWRYSSYQAIISDKPTKVNRELALSLFGSKSEFISFHKENVTKPEMRSYLLE
;
A
#
# COMPACT_ATOMS: atom_id res chain seq x y z
N MET A 1 -16.65 10.55 4.80
CA MET A 1 -15.95 9.25 4.62
C MET A 1 -16.86 8.39 3.75
N SER A 2 -16.36 7.72 2.71
CA SER A 2 -17.21 6.82 1.93
C SER A 2 -17.71 5.68 2.83
N ILE A 3 -19.01 5.36 2.73
CA ILE A 3 -19.70 4.38 3.59
C ILE A 3 -18.98 3.03 3.60
N LYS A 4 -18.45 2.60 2.44
CA LYS A 4 -17.73 1.32 2.28
C LYS A 4 -16.51 1.19 3.18
N TYR A 5 -15.71 2.25 3.36
CA TYR A 5 -14.53 2.19 4.22
C TYR A 5 -14.91 2.07 5.69
N LEU A 6 -15.97 2.77 6.11
CA LEU A 6 -16.47 2.71 7.47
C LEU A 6 -16.99 1.31 7.82
N GLU A 7 -17.68 0.66 6.88
CA GLU A 7 -18.15 -0.73 7.04
C GLU A 7 -16.99 -1.71 7.22
N ILE A 8 -15.93 -1.59 6.41
CA ILE A 8 -14.74 -2.44 6.52
C ILE A 8 -14.06 -2.27 7.88
N PHE A 9 -13.80 -1.04 8.31
CA PHE A 9 -13.14 -0.77 9.60
C PHE A 9 -13.98 -1.22 10.79
N ASN A 10 -15.30 -1.01 10.74
CA ASN A 10 -16.20 -1.45 11.79
C ASN A 10 -16.28 -2.97 11.87
N SER A 11 -16.39 -3.65 10.72
CA SER A 11 -16.41 -5.11 10.65
C SER A 11 -15.13 -5.71 11.21
N TYR A 12 -13.97 -5.17 10.79
CA TYR A 12 -12.67 -5.61 11.28
C TYR A 12 -12.50 -5.35 12.79
N THR A 13 -12.86 -4.14 13.27
CA THR A 13 -12.77 -3.79 14.70
C THR A 13 -13.62 -4.73 15.56
N LYS A 14 -14.85 -5.04 15.13
CA LYS A 14 -15.74 -5.98 15.84
C LYS A 14 -15.14 -7.38 15.91
N SER A 15 -14.61 -7.88 14.77
CA SER A 15 -13.98 -9.20 14.70
C SER A 15 -12.74 -9.29 15.60
N PHE A 16 -11.84 -8.31 15.50
CA PHE A 16 -10.62 -8.24 16.30
C PHE A 16 -10.92 -8.16 17.80
N ASN A 17 -11.83 -7.27 18.21
CA ASN A 17 -12.23 -7.12 19.60
C ASN A 17 -12.80 -8.44 20.16
N LYS A 18 -13.63 -9.15 19.37
CA LYS A 18 -14.17 -10.46 19.77
C LYS A 18 -13.07 -11.51 19.94
N ALA A 19 -12.10 -11.56 19.02
CA ALA A 19 -11.01 -12.53 19.04
C ALA A 19 -10.01 -12.33 20.19
N HIS A 20 -9.88 -11.10 20.69
CA HIS A 20 -8.90 -10.72 21.71
C HIS A 20 -9.54 -10.24 23.01
N GLU A 21 -10.84 -10.53 23.23
CA GLU A 21 -11.59 -10.13 24.43
C GLU A 21 -11.45 -8.64 24.79
N ARG A 22 -11.35 -7.79 23.76
CA ARG A 22 -11.14 -6.34 23.90
C ARG A 22 -12.46 -5.59 23.68
N ALA A 23 -12.53 -4.37 24.20
CA ALA A 23 -13.57 -3.41 23.86
C ALA A 23 -12.97 -2.09 23.31
N GLY A 24 -13.78 -1.33 22.58
CA GLY A 24 -13.43 0.01 22.11
C GLY A 24 -12.90 0.09 20.68
N ARG A 25 -12.43 1.29 20.30
CA ARG A 25 -11.98 1.64 18.94
C ARG A 25 -10.60 1.09 18.65
N LEU A 26 -10.40 0.46 17.49
CA LEU A 26 -9.09 -0.04 17.04
C LEU A 26 -8.35 0.99 16.18
N PHE A 27 -9.09 1.72 15.34
CA PHE A 27 -8.55 2.73 14.43
C PHE A 27 -8.65 4.13 15.04
N LEU A 28 -7.63 4.96 14.81
CA LEU A 28 -7.63 6.37 15.15
C LEU A 28 -8.46 7.17 14.12
N TYR A 29 -9.17 8.20 14.59
CA TYR A 29 -9.98 9.08 13.76
C TYR A 29 -9.66 10.54 14.05
N PRO A 30 -9.62 11.41 13.03
CA PRO A 30 -9.68 11.10 11.59
C PRO A 30 -8.32 10.62 11.03
N PHE A 31 -8.33 9.85 9.93
CA PHE A 31 -7.12 9.51 9.19
C PHE A 31 -6.85 10.52 8.05
N LYS A 32 -5.57 10.77 7.78
CA LYS A 32 -5.12 11.65 6.69
C LYS A 32 -5.50 11.05 5.34
N ARG A 33 -5.90 11.90 4.38
CA ARG A 33 -6.22 11.51 3.00
C ARG A 33 -5.66 12.57 2.06
N ILE A 34 -5.01 12.12 1.01
CA ILE A 34 -4.42 12.97 -0.03
C ILE A 34 -4.99 12.49 -1.36
N SER A 35 -5.46 13.43 -2.19
CA SER A 35 -5.96 13.12 -3.52
C SER A 35 -4.80 12.72 -4.42
N VAL A 36 -4.97 11.66 -5.21
CA VAL A 36 -4.01 11.30 -6.26
C VAL A 36 -4.50 11.94 -7.55
N GLU A 37 -3.80 12.98 -8.00
CA GLU A 37 -4.25 13.84 -9.10
C GLU A 37 -3.56 13.52 -10.43
N ASP A 38 -2.43 12.83 -10.40
CA ASP A 38 -1.67 12.45 -11.58
C ASP A 38 -1.07 11.04 -11.49
N GLU A 39 -0.76 10.46 -12.65
CA GLU A 39 -0.25 9.10 -12.76
C GLU A 39 1.19 8.95 -12.23
N ASP A 40 2.02 9.98 -12.34
CA ASP A 40 3.38 9.91 -11.81
C ASP A 40 3.33 9.81 -10.30
N TYR A 41 2.50 10.63 -9.64
CA TYR A 41 2.25 10.52 -8.22
C TYR A 41 1.74 9.14 -7.82
N LEU A 42 0.82 8.55 -8.59
CA LEU A 42 0.36 7.18 -8.34
C LEU A 42 1.52 6.18 -8.39
N LYS A 43 2.43 6.27 -9.36
CA LYS A 43 3.61 5.37 -9.46
C LYS A 43 4.52 5.50 -8.25
N TYR A 44 4.84 6.73 -7.84
CA TYR A 44 5.66 6.96 -6.64
C TYR A 44 4.97 6.47 -5.36
N LEU A 45 3.65 6.66 -5.24
CA LEU A 45 2.87 6.19 -4.09
C LEU A 45 2.88 4.66 -3.99
N ILE A 46 2.68 3.96 -5.11
CA ILE A 46 2.77 2.49 -5.16
C ILE A 46 4.15 2.01 -4.71
N ASN A 47 5.22 2.62 -5.22
CA ASN A 47 6.59 2.29 -4.82
C ASN A 47 6.82 2.53 -3.32
N TYR A 48 6.41 3.70 -2.81
CA TYR A 48 6.50 4.03 -1.39
C TYR A 48 5.80 2.99 -0.51
N ILE A 49 4.54 2.65 -0.82
CA ILE A 49 3.77 1.66 -0.05
C ILE A 49 4.49 0.30 -0.01
N HIS A 50 5.02 -0.15 -1.15
CA HIS A 50 5.74 -1.42 -1.20
C HIS A 50 7.04 -1.38 -0.40
N ARG A 51 7.77 -0.26 -0.40
CA ARG A 51 9.04 -0.10 0.33
C ARG A 51 8.87 0.28 1.80
N ASN A 52 7.70 0.73 2.22
CA ASN A 52 7.42 1.18 3.59
C ASN A 52 7.84 0.17 4.69
N PRO A 53 7.66 -1.15 4.52
CA PRO A 53 8.13 -2.15 5.48
C PRO A 53 9.65 -2.16 5.65
N GLU A 54 10.41 -1.93 4.58
CA GLU A 54 11.87 -1.80 4.65
C GLU A 54 12.27 -0.48 5.29
N HIS A 55 11.61 0.62 4.89
CA HIS A 55 11.85 1.96 5.44
C HIS A 55 11.69 2.03 6.96
N HIS A 56 10.66 1.36 7.50
CA HIS A 56 10.41 1.30 8.94
C HIS A 56 11.09 0.11 9.65
N GLY A 57 11.98 -0.61 8.98
CA GLY A 57 12.77 -1.69 9.59
C GLY A 57 11.96 -2.94 9.95
N LEU A 58 10.77 -3.13 9.39
CA LEU A 58 9.96 -4.35 9.56
C LEU A 58 10.52 -5.54 8.77
N THR A 59 11.29 -5.28 7.72
CA THR A 59 11.98 -6.27 6.89
C THR A 59 13.31 -5.71 6.38
N LYS A 60 14.25 -6.59 6.03
CA LYS A 60 15.50 -6.21 5.34
C LYS A 60 15.30 -5.98 3.84
N SER A 61 14.20 -6.45 3.29
CA SER A 61 13.95 -6.43 1.85
C SER A 61 12.45 -6.34 1.59
N PHE A 62 12.03 -5.28 0.90
CA PHE A 62 10.62 -5.02 0.67
C PHE A 62 9.95 -6.09 -0.21
N TRP A 63 10.69 -6.67 -1.15
CA TRP A 63 10.17 -7.71 -2.06
C TRP A 63 9.87 -9.04 -1.36
N GLU A 64 10.38 -9.25 -0.13
CA GLU A 64 10.10 -10.41 0.70
C GLU A 64 8.87 -10.21 1.60
N TRP A 65 8.36 -8.98 1.68
CA TRP A 65 7.27 -8.64 2.60
C TRP A 65 5.92 -9.21 2.13
N ARG A 66 5.49 -10.28 2.79
CA ARG A 66 4.26 -11.01 2.46
C ARG A 66 2.97 -10.21 2.65
N TYR A 67 3.01 -9.11 3.40
CA TYR A 67 1.84 -8.27 3.68
C TYR A 67 1.75 -7.06 2.74
N SER A 68 2.30 -7.19 1.53
CA SER A 68 2.18 -6.21 0.45
C SER A 68 1.63 -6.86 -0.83
N SER A 69 1.10 -6.03 -1.72
CA SER A 69 0.68 -6.46 -3.06
C SER A 69 1.85 -6.71 -4.02
N TYR A 70 3.09 -6.35 -3.66
CA TYR A 70 4.24 -6.41 -4.58
C TYR A 70 4.41 -7.81 -5.19
N GLN A 71 4.48 -8.85 -4.34
CA GLN A 71 4.62 -10.24 -4.78
C GLN A 71 3.42 -10.71 -5.60
N ALA A 72 2.22 -10.25 -5.24
CA ALA A 72 1.04 -10.55 -6.03
C ALA A 72 1.23 -9.98 -7.44
N ILE A 73 1.61 -8.71 -7.59
CA ILE A 73 1.78 -8.04 -8.89
C ILE A 73 2.85 -8.72 -9.76
N ILE A 74 4.00 -9.09 -9.19
CA ILE A 74 5.11 -9.69 -9.97
C ILE A 74 4.98 -11.20 -10.19
N SER A 75 3.99 -11.87 -9.62
CA SER A 75 3.80 -13.32 -9.80
C SER A 75 2.69 -13.63 -10.79
N ASP A 76 2.73 -14.82 -11.37
CA ASP A 76 1.70 -15.30 -12.32
C ASP A 76 0.58 -16.10 -11.61
N LYS A 77 0.61 -16.17 -10.27
CA LYS A 77 -0.38 -16.90 -9.46
C LYS A 77 -1.76 -16.20 -9.51
N PRO A 78 -2.90 -16.86 -9.34
CA PRO A 78 -4.18 -16.17 -9.23
C PRO A 78 -4.20 -15.12 -8.10
N THR A 79 -4.77 -13.95 -8.35
CA THR A 79 -4.91 -12.88 -7.34
C THR A 79 -6.18 -12.06 -7.57
N LYS A 80 -6.60 -11.32 -6.54
CA LYS A 80 -7.66 -10.31 -6.64
C LYS A 80 -7.12 -8.90 -6.94
N VAL A 81 -5.80 -8.72 -6.91
CA VAL A 81 -5.13 -7.47 -7.28
C VAL A 81 -5.22 -7.27 -8.79
N ASN A 82 -5.62 -6.10 -9.25
CA ASN A 82 -5.61 -5.76 -10.67
C ASN A 82 -4.15 -5.52 -11.12
N ARG A 83 -3.52 -6.57 -11.65
CA ARG A 83 -2.11 -6.52 -12.08
C ARG A 83 -1.96 -5.70 -13.34
N GLU A 84 -2.91 -5.84 -14.24
CA GLU A 84 -2.91 -5.22 -15.55
C GLU A 84 -2.83 -3.70 -15.38
N LEU A 85 -3.66 -3.14 -14.50
CA LEU A 85 -3.62 -1.73 -14.14
C LEU A 85 -2.29 -1.34 -13.48
N ALA A 86 -1.82 -2.13 -12.51
CA ALA A 86 -0.58 -1.81 -11.81
C ALA A 86 0.63 -1.82 -12.75
N LEU A 87 0.71 -2.77 -13.67
CA LEU A 87 1.82 -2.90 -14.61
C LEU A 87 1.71 -1.89 -15.77
N SER A 88 0.51 -1.58 -16.25
CA SER A 88 0.33 -0.62 -17.34
C SER A 88 0.82 0.78 -16.98
N LEU A 89 0.75 1.16 -15.71
CA LEU A 89 1.30 2.44 -15.22
C LEU A 89 2.83 2.54 -15.43
N PHE A 90 3.54 1.42 -15.43
CA PHE A 90 5.00 1.38 -15.55
C PHE A 90 5.46 0.90 -16.93
N GLY A 91 4.53 0.57 -17.84
CA GLY A 91 4.83 0.02 -19.16
C GLY A 91 4.95 -1.51 -19.15
N SER A 92 5.79 -2.06 -18.29
CA SER A 92 6.02 -3.50 -18.21
C SER A 92 6.34 -3.99 -16.79
N LYS A 93 6.28 -5.32 -16.61
CA LYS A 93 6.73 -5.99 -15.38
C LYS A 93 8.20 -5.69 -15.06
N SER A 94 9.05 -5.63 -16.08
CA SER A 94 10.48 -5.33 -15.92
C SER A 94 10.71 -3.89 -15.48
N GLU A 95 10.01 -2.93 -16.09
CA GLU A 95 10.06 -1.51 -15.69
C GLU A 95 9.50 -1.29 -14.28
N PHE A 96 8.39 -1.96 -13.94
CA PHE A 96 7.86 -1.97 -12.57
C PHE A 96 8.92 -2.43 -11.57
N ILE A 97 9.60 -3.55 -11.84
CA ILE A 97 10.65 -4.09 -10.96
C ILE A 97 11.84 -3.12 -10.88
N SER A 98 12.28 -2.56 -12.00
CA SER A 98 13.42 -1.61 -12.03
C SER A 98 13.11 -0.36 -11.22
N PHE A 99 11.94 0.25 -11.43
CA PHE A 99 11.51 1.44 -10.71
C PHE A 99 11.48 1.24 -9.18
N HIS A 100 11.02 0.08 -8.73
CA HIS A 100 10.99 -0.25 -7.29
C HIS A 100 12.39 -0.47 -6.71
N LYS A 101 13.34 -0.98 -7.50
CA LYS A 101 14.72 -1.23 -7.06
C LYS A 101 15.57 0.05 -7.05
N GLU A 102 15.43 0.89 -8.06
CA GLU A 102 16.15 2.16 -8.17
C GLU A 102 15.81 3.11 -7.02
N ASN A 103 14.63 2.92 -6.41
CA ASN A 103 14.15 3.72 -5.29
C ASN A 103 14.28 5.23 -5.58
N VAL A 104 13.83 5.65 -6.76
CA VAL A 104 13.82 7.06 -7.11
C VAL A 104 12.80 7.73 -6.19
N THR A 105 13.27 8.43 -5.16
CA THR A 105 12.45 9.31 -4.34
C THR A 105 12.61 10.72 -4.85
N LYS A 106 11.53 11.32 -5.37
CA LYS A 106 11.49 12.76 -5.64
C LYS A 106 11.37 13.51 -4.30
N PRO A 107 12.28 14.43 -3.95
CA PRO A 107 12.22 15.20 -2.70
C PRO A 107 10.88 15.93 -2.52
N GLU A 108 10.30 16.40 -3.63
CA GLU A 108 8.99 17.08 -3.71
C GLU A 108 7.83 16.19 -3.24
N MET A 109 7.99 14.86 -3.29
CA MET A 109 6.95 13.91 -2.92
C MET A 109 6.85 13.64 -1.42
N ARG A 110 7.84 14.09 -0.62
CA ARG A 110 7.83 13.92 0.84
C ARG A 110 6.61 14.54 1.51
N SER A 111 6.06 15.62 0.94
CA SER A 111 4.83 16.27 1.44
C SER A 111 3.61 15.35 1.37
N TYR A 112 3.64 14.34 0.50
CA TYR A 112 2.59 13.36 0.31
C TYR A 112 2.83 12.03 1.05
N LEU A 113 4.05 11.84 1.58
CA LEU A 113 4.38 10.70 2.40
C LEU A 113 3.90 10.96 3.82
N LEU A 114 3.04 10.08 4.31
CA LEU A 114 2.43 10.17 5.63
C LEU A 114 3.45 9.74 6.70
N GLU A 115 4.44 10.59 6.94
CA GLU A 115 5.28 10.56 8.15
C GLU A 115 4.65 11.36 9.29
#